data_AF-A0A7M1MJL2-F1
#
_entry.id   AF-A0A7M1MJL2-F1
#
_cell.length_a   1.000
_cell.length_b   1.000
_cell.length_c   1.000
_cell.angle_alpha   90.00
_cell.angle_beta   90.00
_cell.angle_gamma   90.00
#
_symmetry.space_group_name_H-M   'P 1'
#
loop_
_entity.id
_entity.type
_entity.pdbx_description
1 polymer ?
#
loop_
_entity_poly.entity_id
_entity_poly.type
_entity_poly.pdbx_seq_one_letter_code
_entity_poly.pdbx_strand_id
1 'polypeptide(L)'
;MAQEKEYILNESFKALLESIFSNPEQSQKLIKAFEELVNDRVTTQRLNFENLKNQTIEEIRQELVSKDLFQSEIKRLESLIYSEVARLEGIINTKIAEVNTKIAEIKTEIAEIKTEFSEQISSAKQKALYWLLGTAVATTVTILSSVWIMMNFMLESLK
;
A
#
# COMPACT_ATOMS: atom_id res chain seq x y z
N MET A 1 44.32 33.06 68.65
CA MET A 1 44.67 32.80 67.24
C MET A 1 44.17 31.40 66.93
N ALA A 2 43.17 31.26 66.04
CA ALA A 2 42.62 29.97 65.67
C ALA A 2 43.50 29.34 64.58
N GLN A 3 43.94 28.10 64.76
CA GLN A 3 44.63 27.33 63.71
C GLN A 3 43.59 26.87 62.67
N GLU A 4 43.73 27.29 61.42
CA GLU A 4 43.05 26.65 60.29
C GLU A 4 43.57 25.21 60.19
N LYS A 5 42.68 24.23 60.42
CA LYS A 5 43.02 22.82 60.21
C LYS A 5 42.75 22.47 58.76
N GLU A 6 43.82 22.40 57.98
CA GLU A 6 43.82 21.81 56.64
C GLU A 6 43.45 20.33 56.75
N TYR A 7 42.40 19.92 56.06
CA TYR A 7 41.94 18.54 55.98
C TYR A 7 42.78 17.78 54.96
N ILE A 8 43.35 16.67 55.40
CA ILE A 8 44.11 15.72 54.58
C ILE A 8 43.33 14.40 54.60
N LEU A 9 43.17 13.77 53.44
CA LEU A 9 42.47 12.49 53.32
C LEU A 9 43.22 11.41 54.12
N ASN A 10 42.47 10.50 54.75
CA ASN A 10 43.08 9.41 55.48
C ASN A 10 43.75 8.40 54.52
N GLU A 11 44.80 7.75 55.01
CA GLU A 11 45.63 6.82 54.23
C GLU A 11 44.83 5.64 53.66
N SER A 12 43.79 5.17 54.36
CA SER A 12 42.93 4.10 53.85
C SER A 12 42.15 4.54 52.61
N PHE A 13 41.67 5.78 52.56
CA PHE A 13 40.96 6.32 51.41
C PHE A 13 41.90 6.65 50.24
N LYS A 14 43.11 7.14 50.52
CA LYS A 14 44.16 7.33 49.50
C LYS A 14 44.54 6.00 48.84
N ALA A 15 44.75 4.96 49.64
CA ALA A 15 45.04 3.61 49.14
C ALA A 15 43.90 3.05 48.27
N LEU A 16 42.64 3.33 48.64
CA LEU A 16 41.50 2.96 47.80
C LEU A 16 41.53 3.68 46.44
N LEU A 17 41.76 4.99 46.41
CA LEU A 17 41.87 5.74 45.15
C LEU A 17 43.05 5.25 44.29
N GLU A 18 44.20 4.98 44.90
CA GLU A 18 45.37 4.41 44.22
C GLU A 18 45.10 3.00 43.68
N SER A 19 44.27 2.21 44.35
CA SER A 19 43.87 0.90 43.85
C SER A 19 42.87 0.96 42.69
N ILE A 20 41.98 1.96 42.68
CA ILE A 20 40.96 2.14 41.64
C ILE A 20 41.59 2.69 40.35
N PHE A 21 42.55 3.60 40.47
CA PHE A 21 43.25 4.19 39.34
C PHE A 21 44.63 3.55 39.17
N SER A 22 44.79 2.67 38.18
CA SER A 22 46.07 2.00 37.88
C SER A 22 47.22 2.96 37.50
N ASN A 23 46.93 4.24 37.26
CA ASN A 23 47.92 5.28 37.00
C ASN A 23 48.16 6.10 38.29
N PRO A 24 49.36 6.02 38.90
CA PRO A 24 49.69 6.74 40.13
C PRO A 24 49.52 8.26 40.02
N GLU A 25 49.79 8.83 38.85
CA GLU A 25 49.68 10.28 38.61
C GLU A 25 48.21 10.75 38.61
N GLN A 26 47.29 9.92 38.10
CA GLN A 26 45.85 10.23 38.10
C GLN A 26 45.25 10.10 39.50
N SER A 27 45.65 9.07 40.24
CA SER A 27 45.24 8.91 41.64
C SER A 27 45.68 10.11 42.47
N GLN A 28 46.95 10.52 42.34
CA GLN A 28 47.50 11.67 43.08
C GLN A 28 46.82 12.99 42.70
N LYS A 29 46.50 13.21 41.41
CA LYS A 29 45.70 14.37 40.97
C LYS A 29 44.31 14.37 41.60
N LEU A 30 43.65 13.22 41.70
CA LEU A 30 42.33 13.11 42.31
C LEU A 30 42.37 13.26 43.83
N ILE A 31 43.34 12.66 44.51
CA ILE A 31 43.55 12.83 45.96
C ILE A 31 43.73 14.32 46.25
N LYS A 32 44.62 14.99 45.53
CA LYS A 32 44.88 16.42 45.69
C LYS A 32 43.65 17.27 45.39
N ALA A 33 42.94 17.00 44.30
CA ALA A 33 41.70 17.71 43.97
C ALA A 33 40.60 17.49 45.02
N PHE A 34 40.52 16.32 45.66
CA PHE A 34 39.57 16.07 46.74
C PHE A 34 39.96 16.75 48.04
N GLU A 35 41.25 16.75 48.40
CA GLU A 35 41.75 17.48 49.56
C GLU A 35 41.54 18.99 49.38
N GLU A 36 41.91 19.54 48.22
CA GLU A 36 41.62 20.93 47.82
C GLU A 36 40.11 21.20 47.86
N LEU A 37 39.27 20.32 47.30
CA LEU A 37 37.82 20.48 47.27
C LEU A 37 37.21 20.44 48.67
N VAL A 38 37.70 19.59 49.58
CA VAL A 38 37.19 19.49 50.96
C VAL A 38 37.66 20.69 51.78
N ASN A 39 38.90 21.12 51.58
CA ASN A 39 39.46 22.33 52.19
C ASN A 39 38.73 23.59 51.72
N ASP A 40 38.43 23.71 50.43
CA ASP A 40 37.56 24.75 49.87
C ASP A 40 36.10 24.58 50.32
N ARG A 41 35.61 23.35 50.53
CA ARG A 41 34.24 23.10 51.00
C ARG A 41 33.97 23.49 52.44
N VAL A 42 35.00 23.61 53.28
CA VAL A 42 34.86 24.14 54.65
C VAL A 42 34.43 25.61 54.59
N THR A 43 34.65 26.32 53.47
CA THR A 43 34.20 27.70 53.29
C THR A 43 33.18 27.93 52.17
N THR A 44 33.17 27.23 51.02
CA THR A 44 32.27 27.64 49.92
C THR A 44 31.90 26.59 48.85
N GLN A 45 31.15 25.50 49.13
CA GLN A 45 30.24 24.88 48.12
C GLN A 45 29.52 23.61 48.64
N ARG A 46 28.28 23.78 49.09
CA ARG A 46 27.27 22.74 48.84
C ARG A 46 27.16 22.61 47.31
N LEU A 47 27.52 21.47 46.74
CA LEU A 47 27.23 21.15 45.34
C LEU A 47 25.77 21.52 45.06
N ASN A 48 25.54 22.43 44.11
CA ASN A 48 24.22 22.99 43.86
C ASN A 48 23.37 22.02 43.03
N PHE A 49 23.07 20.85 43.61
CA PHE A 49 22.24 19.80 43.02
C PHE A 49 20.85 20.31 42.63
N GLU A 50 20.34 21.32 43.35
CA GLU A 50 19.11 22.02 42.98
C GLU A 50 19.24 22.72 41.62
N ASN A 51 20.34 23.42 41.36
CA ASN A 51 20.56 24.04 40.05
C ASN A 51 20.68 23.01 38.93
N LEU A 52 21.44 21.91 39.12
CA LEU A 52 21.56 20.85 38.12
C LEU A 52 20.21 20.18 37.83
N LYS A 53 19.44 19.84 38.87
CA LYS A 53 18.10 19.27 38.73
C LYS A 53 17.16 20.22 37.99
N ASN A 54 17.19 21.51 38.32
CA ASN A 54 16.36 22.51 37.66
C ASN A 54 16.77 22.70 36.19
N GLN A 55 18.07 22.73 35.90
CA GLN A 55 18.57 22.83 34.53
C GLN A 55 18.16 21.63 33.68
N THR A 56 18.32 20.41 34.19
CA THR A 56 17.90 19.18 33.49
C THR A 56 16.38 19.15 33.29
N ILE A 57 15.58 19.60 34.26
CA ILE A 57 14.11 19.69 34.12
C ILE A 57 13.72 20.69 33.02
N GLU A 58 14.41 21.83 32.92
CA GLU A 58 14.14 22.82 31.88
C GLU A 58 14.55 22.34 30.49
N GLU A 59 15.72 21.71 30.35
CA GLU A 59 16.13 21.09 29.08
C GLU A 59 15.11 20.04 28.61
N ILE A 60 14.64 19.17 29.52
CA ILE A 60 13.59 18.19 29.23
C ILE A 60 12.28 18.87 28.81
N ARG A 61 11.87 19.99 29.43
CA ARG A 61 10.66 20.72 29.04
C ARG A 61 10.78 21.40 27.68
N GLN A 62 11.97 21.89 27.32
CA GLN A 62 12.21 22.52 26.01
C GLN A 62 12.22 21.49 24.88
N GLU A 63 12.73 20.28 25.14
CA GLU A 63 12.74 19.20 24.15
C GLU A 63 11.40 18.45 24.03
N LEU A 64 10.62 18.37 25.12
CA LEU A 64 9.29 17.76 25.05
C LEU A 64 8.30 18.70 24.36
N VAL A 65 7.73 18.23 23.25
CA VAL A 65 6.48 18.79 22.72
C VAL A 65 5.37 18.66 23.77
N SER A 66 4.58 19.73 23.91
CA SER A 66 3.47 19.75 24.86
C SER A 66 2.46 18.65 24.52
N LYS A 67 1.83 18.09 25.56
CA LYS A 67 0.75 17.11 25.40
C LYS A 67 -0.35 17.63 24.46
N ASP A 68 -0.63 18.92 24.50
CA ASP A 68 -1.64 19.56 23.66
C ASP A 68 -1.25 19.57 22.18
N LEU A 69 0.03 19.84 21.86
CA LEU A 69 0.54 19.78 20.50
C LEU A 69 0.46 18.35 19.95
N PHE A 70 0.88 17.37 20.76
CA PHE A 70 0.80 15.96 20.36
C PHE A 70 -0.65 15.51 20.12
N GLN A 71 -1.59 15.90 20.99
CA GLN A 71 -3.01 15.61 20.79
C GLN A 71 -3.60 16.31 19.57
N SER A 72 -3.20 17.55 19.30
CA SER A 72 -3.60 18.28 18.09
C SER A 72 -3.13 17.57 16.84
N GLU A 73 -1.88 17.10 16.82
CA GLU A 73 -1.32 16.40 15.66
C GLU A 73 -1.97 15.05 15.43
N ILE A 74 -2.28 14.29 16.49
CA ILE A 74 -3.07 13.06 16.39
C ILE A 74 -4.43 13.33 15.77
N LYS A 75 -5.18 14.33 16.28
CA LYS A 75 -6.50 14.68 15.72
C LYS A 75 -6.40 15.10 14.26
N ARG A 76 -5.36 15.83 13.88
CA ARG A 76 -5.10 16.24 12.50
C ARG A 76 -4.88 15.01 11.61
N LEU A 77 -4.05 14.07 12.05
CA LEU A 77 -3.77 12.82 11.33
C LEU A 77 -5.02 11.93 11.22
N GLU A 78 -5.78 11.77 12.30
CA GLU A 78 -7.07 11.05 12.27
C GLU A 78 -8.01 11.66 11.23
N SER A 79 -8.17 12.99 11.23
CA SER A 79 -9.01 13.69 10.26
C SER A 79 -8.53 13.46 8.82
N LEU A 80 -7.21 13.50 8.58
CA LEU A 80 -6.65 13.24 7.26
C LEU A 80 -6.93 11.80 6.82
N ILE A 81 -6.72 10.82 7.70
CA ILE A 81 -6.99 9.40 7.42
C ILE A 81 -8.47 9.21 7.08
N TYR A 82 -9.39 9.75 7.89
CA TYR A 82 -10.83 9.66 7.60
C TYR A 82 -11.19 10.28 6.25
N SER A 83 -10.64 11.45 5.93
CA SER A 83 -10.89 12.09 4.63
C SER A 83 -10.37 11.28 3.46
N GLU A 84 -9.20 10.65 3.61
CA GLU A 84 -8.58 9.88 2.53
C GLU A 84 -9.27 8.54 2.32
N VAL A 85 -9.71 7.88 3.40
CA VAL A 85 -10.55 6.68 3.33
C VAL A 85 -11.86 6.99 2.61
N ALA A 86 -12.57 8.05 3.00
CA ALA A 86 -13.82 8.44 2.35
C ALA A 86 -13.62 8.78 0.85
N ARG A 87 -12.51 9.44 0.51
CA ARG A 87 -12.15 9.73 -0.88
C ARG A 87 -11.90 8.46 -1.69
N LEU A 88 -11.16 7.49 -1.12
CA LEU A 88 -10.87 6.21 -1.77
C LEU A 88 -12.13 5.35 -1.92
N GLU A 89 -13.00 5.29 -0.92
CA GLU A 89 -14.31 4.63 -1.01
C GLU A 89 -15.15 5.22 -2.14
N GLY A 90 -15.18 6.56 -2.27
CA GLY A 90 -15.86 7.25 -3.37
C GLY A 90 -15.31 6.84 -4.74
N ILE A 91 -13.98 6.81 -4.90
CA ILE A 91 -13.32 6.40 -6.15
C ILE A 91 -13.64 4.94 -6.49
N ILE A 92 -13.60 4.04 -5.50
CA ILE A 92 -13.91 2.63 -5.68
C ILE A 92 -15.36 2.47 -6.15
N ASN A 93 -16.31 3.15 -5.52
CA ASN A 93 -17.72 3.09 -5.89
C ASN A 93 -17.95 3.58 -7.32
N THR A 94 -17.32 4.68 -7.72
CA THR A 94 -17.39 5.19 -9.10
C THR A 94 -16.85 4.17 -10.10
N LYS A 95 -15.68 3.58 -9.82
CA LYS A 95 -15.08 2.56 -10.70
C LYS A 95 -15.94 1.29 -10.80
N ILE A 96 -16.56 0.85 -9.71
CA ILE A 96 -17.49 -0.27 -9.71
C ILE A 96 -18.70 0.05 -10.59
N ALA A 97 -19.27 1.26 -10.49
CA ALA A 97 -20.38 1.69 -11.32
C ALA A 97 -20.01 1.70 -12.82
N GLU A 98 -18.83 2.25 -13.18
CA GLU A 98 -18.33 2.23 -14.56
C GLU A 98 -18.16 0.81 -15.11
N VAL A 99 -17.60 -0.11 -14.32
CA VAL A 99 -17.44 -1.51 -14.71
C VAL A 99 -18.80 -2.18 -14.91
N ASN A 100 -19.76 -1.94 -14.03
CA ASN A 100 -21.11 -2.48 -14.16
C ASN A 100 -21.81 -1.99 -15.42
N THR A 101 -21.66 -0.70 -15.78
CA THR A 101 -22.17 -0.16 -17.04
C THR A 101 -21.56 -0.88 -18.25
N LYS A 102 -20.23 -1.04 -18.28
CA LYS A 102 -19.55 -1.76 -19.36
C LYS A 102 -19.98 -3.22 -19.47
N ILE A 103 -20.21 -3.90 -18.34
CA ILE A 103 -20.74 -5.27 -18.33
C ILE A 103 -22.15 -5.32 -18.94
N ALA A 104 -23.01 -4.33 -18.64
CA ALA A 104 -24.35 -4.27 -19.21
C ALA A 104 -24.34 -4.01 -20.73
N GLU A 105 -23.45 -3.14 -21.20
CA GLU A 105 -23.20 -2.89 -22.62
C GLU A 105 -22.75 -4.16 -23.33
N ILE A 106 -21.71 -4.83 -22.83
CA ILE A 106 -21.19 -6.10 -23.39
C ILE A 106 -22.29 -7.17 -23.43
N LYS A 107 -23.11 -7.27 -22.38
CA LYS A 107 -24.23 -8.23 -22.34
C LYS A 107 -25.25 -7.96 -23.44
N THR A 108 -25.49 -6.68 -23.75
CA THR A 108 -26.39 -6.25 -24.84
C THR A 108 -25.79 -6.60 -26.19
N GLU A 109 -24.52 -6.26 -26.43
CA GLU A 109 -23.81 -6.61 -27.68
C GLU A 109 -23.79 -8.13 -27.92
N ILE A 110 -23.56 -8.95 -26.89
CA ILE A 110 -23.61 -10.41 -26.99
C ILE A 110 -25.01 -10.90 -27.39
N ALA A 111 -26.07 -10.28 -26.86
CA ALA A 111 -27.44 -10.64 -27.20
C ALA A 111 -27.80 -10.27 -28.64
N GLU A 112 -27.32 -9.12 -29.11
CA GLU A 112 -27.46 -8.67 -30.50
C GLU A 112 -26.73 -9.62 -31.46
N ILE A 113 -25.45 -9.91 -31.20
CA ILE A 113 -24.65 -10.86 -32.00
C ILE A 113 -25.32 -12.23 -32.06
N LYS A 114 -25.85 -12.73 -30.94
CA LYS A 114 -26.57 -14.01 -30.89
C LYS A 114 -27.82 -14.00 -31.78
N THR A 115 -28.54 -12.88 -31.80
CA THR A 115 -29.73 -12.70 -32.63
C THR A 115 -29.35 -12.65 -34.11
N GLU A 116 -28.38 -11.81 -34.48
CA GLU A 116 -27.89 -11.69 -35.84
C GLU A 116 -27.37 -13.04 -36.37
N PHE A 117 -26.59 -13.76 -35.58
CA PHE A 117 -26.09 -15.08 -35.96
C PHE A 117 -27.22 -16.09 -36.19
N SER A 118 -28.27 -16.06 -35.37
CA SER A 118 -29.45 -16.92 -35.53
C SER A 118 -30.21 -16.59 -36.82
N GLU A 119 -30.34 -15.30 -37.15
CA GLU A 119 -30.96 -14.83 -38.39
C GLU A 119 -30.14 -15.24 -39.63
N GLN A 120 -28.81 -15.06 -39.58
CA GLN A 120 -27.91 -15.47 -40.67
C GLN A 120 -27.99 -16.98 -40.92
N ILE A 121 -28.01 -17.81 -39.85
CA ILE A 121 -28.21 -19.26 -39.98
C ILE A 121 -29.55 -19.58 -40.63
N SER A 122 -30.63 -18.91 -40.20
CA SER A 122 -31.97 -19.12 -40.76
C SER A 122 -32.02 -18.79 -42.25
N SER A 123 -31.47 -17.62 -42.63
CA SER A 123 -31.37 -17.17 -44.02
C SER A 123 -30.54 -18.14 -44.87
N ALA A 124 -29.40 -18.62 -44.34
CA ALA A 124 -28.56 -19.60 -45.02
C ALA A 124 -29.30 -20.92 -45.26
N LYS A 125 -30.03 -21.43 -44.26
CA LYS A 125 -30.87 -22.63 -44.38
C LYS A 125 -31.95 -22.46 -45.45
N GLN A 126 -32.62 -21.31 -45.48
CA GLN A 126 -33.66 -21.02 -46.46
C GLN A 126 -33.09 -20.96 -47.90
N LYS A 127 -31.96 -20.28 -48.08
CA LYS A 127 -31.27 -20.22 -49.38
C LYS A 127 -30.84 -21.61 -49.87
N ALA A 128 -30.30 -22.44 -48.97
CA ALA A 128 -29.92 -23.82 -49.28
C ALA A 128 -31.14 -24.65 -49.72
N LEU A 129 -32.28 -24.49 -49.04
CA LEU A 129 -33.52 -25.17 -49.41
C LEU A 129 -34.02 -24.76 -50.80
N TYR A 130 -34.02 -23.45 -51.11
CA TYR A 130 -34.41 -22.99 -52.45
C TYR A 130 -33.46 -23.49 -53.54
N TRP A 131 -32.16 -23.55 -53.26
CA TRP A 131 -31.19 -24.11 -54.20
C TRP A 131 -31.48 -25.60 -54.48
N LEU A 132 -31.76 -26.40 -53.44
CA LEU A 132 -32.13 -27.81 -53.58
C LEU A 132 -33.44 -28.01 -54.35
N LEU A 133 -34.46 -27.18 -54.10
CA LEU A 133 -35.71 -27.24 -54.86
C LEU A 133 -35.49 -26.87 -56.33
N GLY A 134 -34.68 -25.84 -56.59
CA GLY A 134 -34.33 -25.43 -57.95
C GLY A 134 -33.65 -26.54 -58.74
N THR A 135 -32.69 -27.25 -58.13
CA THR A 135 -32.02 -28.39 -58.80
C THR A 135 -32.97 -29.57 -59.03
N ALA A 136 -33.87 -29.87 -58.09
CA ALA A 136 -34.89 -30.90 -58.27
C ALA A 136 -35.87 -30.58 -59.42
N VAL A 137 -36.32 -29.33 -59.54
CA VAL A 137 -37.19 -28.91 -60.65
C VAL A 137 -36.44 -28.97 -61.99
N ALA A 138 -35.19 -28.47 -62.05
CA ALA A 138 -34.41 -28.52 -63.28
C ALA A 138 -34.15 -29.96 -63.77
N THR A 139 -33.83 -30.87 -62.84
CA THR A 139 -33.60 -32.29 -63.16
C THR A 139 -34.87 -32.97 -63.63
N THR A 140 -36.02 -32.78 -62.96
CA THR A 140 -37.30 -33.35 -63.40
C THR A 140 -37.72 -32.86 -64.78
N VAL A 141 -37.60 -31.56 -65.08
CA VAL A 141 -37.86 -31.00 -66.42
C VAL A 141 -36.94 -31.62 -67.47
N THR A 142 -35.65 -31.77 -67.16
CA THR A 142 -34.67 -32.38 -68.07
C THR A 142 -35.03 -33.83 -68.39
N ILE A 143 -35.37 -34.63 -67.37
CA ILE A 143 -35.78 -36.03 -67.52
C ILE A 143 -37.07 -36.13 -68.35
N LEU A 144 -38.09 -35.32 -68.05
CA LEU A 144 -39.35 -35.35 -68.82
C LEU A 144 -39.13 -34.96 -70.28
N SER A 145 -38.27 -33.98 -70.54
CA SER A 145 -37.96 -33.54 -71.91
C SER A 145 -37.22 -34.62 -72.68
N SER A 146 -36.24 -35.30 -72.07
CA SER A 146 -35.52 -36.39 -72.73
C SER A 146 -36.42 -37.58 -73.03
N VAL A 147 -37.33 -37.94 -72.11
CA VAL A 147 -38.33 -39.00 -72.34
C VAL A 147 -39.27 -38.64 -73.50
N TRP A 148 -39.77 -37.41 -73.55
CA TRP A 148 -40.65 -36.95 -74.63
C TRP A 148 -39.96 -37.00 -76.00
N ILE A 149 -38.72 -36.52 -76.10
CA ILE A 149 -37.90 -36.59 -77.32
C ILE A 149 -37.75 -38.05 -77.78
N MET A 150 -37.48 -38.97 -76.85
CA MET A 150 -37.31 -40.39 -77.16
C MET A 150 -38.61 -41.03 -77.64
N MET A 151 -39.76 -40.71 -77.01
CA MET A 151 -41.07 -41.18 -77.49
C MET A 151 -41.37 -40.69 -78.90
N ASN A 152 -41.11 -39.40 -79.19
CA ASN A 152 -41.35 -38.84 -80.52
C ASN A 152 -40.48 -39.53 -81.58
N PHE A 153 -39.20 -39.75 -81.30
CA PHE A 153 -38.29 -40.48 -82.18
C PHE A 153 -38.76 -41.93 -82.46
N MET A 154 -39.19 -42.65 -81.42
CA MET A 154 -39.71 -44.01 -81.57
C MET A 154 -40.99 -44.04 -82.43
N LEU A 155 -41.89 -43.07 -82.25
CA LEU A 155 -43.11 -42.96 -83.06
C LEU A 155 -42.81 -42.61 -84.53
N GLU A 156 -41.82 -41.76 -84.79
CA GLU A 156 -41.36 -41.46 -86.15
C GLU A 156 -40.73 -42.69 -86.81
N SER A 157 -39.95 -43.48 -86.07
CA SER A 157 -39.32 -44.70 -86.60
C SER A 157 -40.28 -45.84 -86.97
N LEU A 158 -41.55 -45.75 -86.52
CA LEU A 158 -42.60 -46.73 -86.79
C LEU A 158 -43.51 -46.36 -87.99
N LYS A 159 -43.34 -45.17 -88.57
CA LYS A 159 -44.03 -44.73 -89.80
C LYS A 159 -43.21 -45.07 -91.03
#